data_AF-A0A645HA79-F1
#
_entry.id   AF-A0A645HA79-F1
#
_cell.length_a   1.000
_cell.length_b   1.000
_cell.length_c   1.000
_cell.angle_alpha   90.00
_cell.angle_beta   90.00
_cell.angle_gamma   90.00
#
_symmetry.space_group_name_H-M   'P 1'
#
loop_
_entity.id
_entity.type
_entity.pdbx_description
1 polymer ?
#
loop_
_entity_poly.entity_id
_entity_poly.type
_entity_poly.pdbx_seq_one_letter_code
_entity_poly.pdbx_strand_id
1 'polypeptide(L)'
;MHLTKLWYKENRASRIRIEIVPVNQYEDESSATNNRKAPQIDFCFRSWDEPPYFGIECKNLYDSQLSKKRRYVEKGVNHFISGYYASNSTVSTMVGYVLSGRIEDAILDLLPLVENLASPIMNLTRDLLAQDPQYKSRHLRTFDNKEILIYHLFFDFVA
;
A
#
# COMPACT_ATOMS: atom_id res chain seq x y z
N MET A 1 1.79 26.40 8.67
CA MET A 1 1.57 25.96 10.07
C MET A 1 2.89 25.42 10.60
N HIS A 2 3.58 26.13 11.49
CA HIS A 2 4.83 25.66 12.10
C HIS A 2 4.52 24.67 13.23
N LEU A 3 5.10 23.47 13.16
CA LEU A 3 5.05 22.48 14.24
C LEU A 3 6.02 22.91 15.36
N THR A 4 5.47 23.42 16.47
CA THR A 4 6.22 23.88 17.65
C THR A 4 6.28 22.85 18.80
N LYS A 5 5.87 21.60 18.58
CA LYS A 5 5.99 20.55 19.61
C LYS A 5 6.82 19.38 19.10
N LEU A 6 8.01 19.26 19.68
CA LEU A 6 8.91 18.12 19.51
C LEU A 6 8.28 16.84 20.04
N TRP A 7 8.68 15.74 19.41
CA TRP A 7 8.20 14.38 19.56
C TRP A 7 8.45 13.82 20.98
N TYR A 8 7.42 13.28 21.63
CA TYR A 8 7.55 12.51 22.89
C TYR A 8 6.93 11.11 22.73
N LYS A 9 7.50 10.13 23.46
CA LYS A 9 7.17 8.68 23.40
C LYS A 9 5.68 8.37 23.58
N GLU A 10 4.96 9.23 24.28
CA GLU A 10 3.55 9.09 24.65
C GLU A 10 2.58 9.51 23.51
N ASN A 11 3.05 10.27 22.52
CA ASN A 11 2.23 10.86 21.44
C ASN A 11 2.50 10.26 20.05
N ARG A 12 2.78 8.95 19.99
CA ARG A 12 3.15 8.22 18.74
C ARG A 12 2.09 8.25 17.64
N ALA A 13 0.83 8.60 17.94
CA ALA A 13 -0.25 8.71 16.97
C ALA A 13 -0.48 10.16 16.48
N SER A 14 0.60 10.92 16.24
CA SER A 14 0.50 12.27 15.70
C SER A 14 0.33 12.21 14.18
N ARG A 15 -0.83 12.67 13.69
CA ARG A 15 -1.13 12.78 12.25
C ARG A 15 -0.43 14.03 11.68
N ILE A 16 0.62 13.84 10.89
CA ILE A 16 1.26 14.93 10.15
C ILE A 16 0.48 15.14 8.85
N ARG A 17 -0.06 16.34 8.65
CA ARG A 17 -0.63 16.76 7.36
C ARG A 17 0.54 17.27 6.50
N ILE A 18 1.11 16.39 5.68
CA ILE A 18 2.15 16.75 4.71
C ILE A 18 1.46 17.05 3.38
N GLU A 19 1.76 18.19 2.79
CA GLU A 19 1.40 18.49 1.41
C GLU A 19 2.44 17.81 0.52
N ILE A 20 2.08 16.66 -0.05
CA ILE A 20 2.95 15.91 -0.96
C ILE A 20 2.68 16.43 -2.37
N VAL A 21 3.69 17.00 -3.01
CA VAL A 21 3.63 17.43 -4.42
C VAL A 21 4.34 16.39 -5.27
N PRO A 22 3.68 15.77 -6.27
CA PRO A 22 4.36 14.85 -7.17
C PRO A 22 5.38 15.62 -8.02
N VAL A 23 6.60 15.10 -8.09
CA VAL A 23 7.64 15.57 -9.01
C VAL A 23 7.89 14.45 -10.00
N ASN A 24 7.78 14.74 -11.30
CA ASN A 24 8.09 13.76 -12.34
C ASN A 24 9.59 13.45 -12.32
N GLN A 25 9.95 12.20 -12.05
CA GLN A 25 11.31 11.69 -12.23
C GLN A 25 11.32 10.83 -13.50
N TYR A 26 12.18 11.19 -14.46
CA TYR A 26 12.42 10.40 -15.67
C TYR A 26 13.34 9.23 -15.34
N GLU A 27 13.21 8.11 -16.05
CA GLU A 27 14.06 6.94 -15.84
C GLU A 27 15.54 7.30 -16.06
N ASP A 28 16.39 7.05 -15.06
CA ASP A 28 17.84 7.03 -15.25
C ASP A 28 18.22 5.72 -15.97
N GLU A 29 18.98 5.82 -17.07
CA GLU A 29 19.38 4.68 -17.93
C GLU A 29 20.19 3.59 -17.20
N SER A 30 20.57 3.79 -15.95
CA SER A 30 21.41 2.87 -15.17
C SER A 30 20.59 2.04 -14.18
N SER A 31 20.07 0.87 -14.56
CA SER A 31 19.76 -0.20 -13.60
C SER A 31 19.50 -1.60 -14.21
N ALA A 32 20.27 -1.99 -15.23
CA ALA A 32 20.34 -3.38 -15.68
C ALA A 32 21.50 -4.13 -14.99
N THR A 33 21.36 -4.49 -13.72
CA THR A 33 22.23 -5.52 -13.11
C THR A 33 21.42 -6.55 -12.33
N ASN A 34 21.45 -7.78 -12.87
CA ASN A 34 20.92 -9.00 -12.28
C ASN A 34 21.86 -9.49 -11.18
N ASN A 35 21.55 -9.15 -9.94
CA ASN A 35 21.88 -9.98 -8.78
C ASN A 35 20.57 -10.14 -8.00
N ARG A 36 20.37 -11.25 -7.26
CA ARG A 36 19.13 -11.47 -6.47
C ARG A 36 18.88 -10.26 -5.56
N LYS A 37 18.03 -9.34 -6.03
CA LYS A 37 17.73 -8.09 -5.35
C LYS A 37 16.87 -8.44 -4.14
N ALA A 38 17.20 -7.87 -2.99
CA ALA A 38 16.28 -7.85 -1.85
C ALA A 38 14.89 -7.40 -2.34
N PRO A 39 13.79 -7.84 -1.70
CA PRO A 39 12.44 -7.40 -2.05
C PRO A 39 12.39 -5.89 -2.26
N GLN A 40 12.10 -5.46 -3.48
CA GLN A 40 12.03 -4.05 -3.83
C GLN A 40 10.58 -3.59 -3.61
N ILE A 41 10.37 -2.84 -2.54
CA ILE A 41 9.12 -2.13 -2.26
C ILE A 41 9.25 -0.68 -2.73
N ASP A 42 8.17 -0.09 -3.22
CA ASP A 42 8.21 1.24 -3.85
C ASP A 42 8.59 2.35 -2.85
N PHE A 43 7.99 2.37 -1.65
CA PHE A 43 8.44 3.22 -0.55
C PHE A 43 8.59 2.43 0.76
N CYS A 44 9.56 2.82 1.57
CA CYS A 44 9.77 2.25 2.90
C CYS A 44 10.22 3.31 3.89
N PHE A 45 9.48 3.44 4.99
CA PHE A 45 9.90 4.22 6.15
C PHE A 45 10.41 3.25 7.20
N ARG A 46 11.67 3.42 7.61
CA ARG A 46 12.33 2.55 8.60
C ARG A 46 13.25 3.36 9.49
N SER A 47 13.41 2.90 10.73
CA SER A 47 14.46 3.39 11.62
C SER A 47 15.79 2.73 11.26
N TRP A 48 16.90 3.42 11.57
CA TRP A 48 18.24 2.87 11.42
C TRP A 48 18.58 1.86 12.52
N ASP A 49 18.12 2.14 13.75
CA ASP A 49 18.54 1.43 14.97
C ASP A 49 17.42 0.58 15.62
N GLU A 50 16.19 0.67 15.10
CA GLU A 50 15.02 -0.04 15.62
C GLU A 50 14.30 -0.83 14.50
N PRO A 51 13.45 -1.83 14.84
CA PRO A 51 12.77 -2.67 13.87
C PRO A 51 11.57 -2.08 13.09
N PRO A 52 10.98 -0.88 13.34
CA PRO A 52 9.75 -0.52 12.67
C PRO A 52 9.99 -0.37 11.17
N TYR A 53 9.24 -1.16 10.40
CA TYR A 53 9.20 -1.16 8.96
C TYR A 53 7.80 -0.77 8.53
N PHE A 54 7.67 0.30 7.76
CA PHE A 54 6.41 0.67 7.14
C PHE A 54 6.57 0.71 5.62
N GLY A 55 6.03 -0.31 4.97
CA GLY A 55 6.14 -0.51 3.53
C GLY A 55 4.92 0.01 2.79
N ILE A 56 5.17 0.66 1.65
CA ILE A 56 4.15 1.10 0.70
C ILE A 56 4.48 0.52 -0.67
N GLU A 57 3.56 -0.27 -1.20
CA GLU A 57 3.65 -0.81 -2.56
C GLU A 57 2.65 -0.09 -3.47
N CYS A 58 3.09 0.28 -4.66
CA CYS A 58 2.36 1.08 -5.62
C CYS A 58 2.10 0.31 -6.91
N LYS A 59 0.91 0.45 -7.48
CA LYS A 59 0.49 -0.28 -8.68
C LYS A 59 -0.42 0.57 -9.56
N ASN A 60 -0.14 0.55 -10.86
CA ASN A 60 -1.00 1.17 -11.86
C ASN A 60 -2.26 0.31 -12.08
N LEU A 61 -3.40 0.97 -12.17
CA LEU A 61 -4.70 0.40 -12.43
C LEU A 61 -5.27 1.03 -13.69
N TYR A 62 -5.78 0.17 -14.56
CA TYR A 62 -6.47 0.56 -15.79
C TYR A 62 -7.79 -0.19 -15.85
N ASP A 63 -8.84 0.47 -16.30
CA ASP A 63 -10.18 -0.09 -16.42
C ASP A 63 -10.19 -1.39 -17.23
N SER A 64 -9.63 -1.35 -18.44
CA SER A 64 -9.63 -2.49 -19.37
C SER A 64 -8.56 -3.56 -19.10
N GLN A 65 -7.70 -3.42 -18.08
CA GLN A 65 -6.59 -4.35 -17.84
C GLN A 65 -6.75 -5.13 -16.53
N LEU A 66 -7.51 -6.22 -16.58
CA LEU A 66 -7.66 -7.15 -15.45
C LEU A 66 -6.32 -7.71 -14.94
N SER A 67 -5.33 -7.89 -15.81
CA SER A 67 -3.99 -8.35 -15.43
C SER A 67 -3.29 -7.39 -14.45
N LYS A 68 -3.53 -6.08 -14.56
CA LYS A 68 -2.99 -5.07 -13.65
C LYS A 68 -3.68 -5.12 -12.29
N LYS A 69 -5.01 -5.32 -12.29
CA LYS A 69 -5.81 -5.54 -11.08
C LYS A 69 -5.39 -6.82 -10.35
N ARG A 70 -5.15 -7.93 -11.08
CA ARG A 70 -4.57 -9.16 -10.51
C ARG A 70 -3.19 -8.91 -9.91
N ARG A 71 -2.31 -8.20 -10.61
CA ARG A 71 -0.97 -7.87 -10.11
C ARG A 71 -1.03 -7.03 -8.83
N TYR A 72 -1.99 -6.11 -8.70
CA TYR A 72 -2.22 -5.35 -7.46
C TYR A 72 -2.42 -6.28 -6.26
N VAL A 73 -3.24 -7.32 -6.44
CA VAL A 73 -3.58 -8.28 -5.39
C VAL A 73 -2.47 -9.31 -5.19
N GLU A 74 -2.05 -10.01 -6.24
CA GLU A 74 -1.11 -11.14 -6.15
C GLU A 74 0.33 -10.74 -5.83
N LYS A 75 0.75 -9.55 -6.28
CA LYS A 75 2.13 -9.04 -6.09
C LYS A 75 2.21 -7.83 -5.17
N GLY A 76 1.08 -7.27 -4.75
CA GLY A 76 1.02 -6.24 -3.73
C GLY A 76 0.48 -6.80 -2.42
N VAL A 77 -0.83 -6.98 -2.35
CA VAL A 77 -1.53 -7.44 -1.14
C VAL A 77 -0.96 -8.76 -0.63
N ASN A 78 -0.83 -9.76 -1.49
CA ASN A 78 -0.34 -11.09 -1.11
C ASN A 78 1.15 -11.10 -0.71
N HIS A 79 1.96 -10.14 -1.16
CA HIS A 79 3.34 -10.03 -0.69
C HIS A 79 3.41 -9.55 0.77
N PHE A 80 2.45 -8.74 1.21
CA PHE A 80 2.33 -8.40 2.64
C PHE A 80 1.76 -9.54 3.48
N ILE A 81 0.81 -10.30 2.93
CA ILE A 81 0.21 -11.47 3.61
C ILE A 81 1.24 -12.60 3.77
N SER A 82 2.05 -12.85 2.73
CA SER A 82 3.09 -13.89 2.76
C SER A 82 4.35 -13.50 3.54
N GLY A 83 4.46 -12.25 3.99
CA GLY A 83 5.66 -11.74 4.67
C GLY A 83 6.84 -11.47 3.74
N TYR A 84 6.66 -11.55 2.42
CA TYR A 84 7.65 -11.11 1.43
C TYR A 84 8.03 -9.63 1.65
N TYR A 85 7.04 -8.82 2.03
CA TYR A 85 7.24 -7.46 2.55
C TYR A 85 6.81 -7.38 4.01
N ALA A 86 7.46 -6.48 4.76
CA ALA A 86 7.01 -6.04 6.08
C ALA A 86 6.73 -7.17 7.09
N SER A 87 7.48 -8.29 7.06
CA SER A 87 7.25 -9.47 7.91
C SER A 87 7.16 -9.15 9.41
N ASN A 88 7.82 -8.07 9.86
CA ASN A 88 7.81 -7.61 11.25
C ASN A 88 6.84 -6.45 11.54
N SER A 89 6.08 -5.96 10.56
CA SER A 89 5.05 -4.92 10.75
C SER A 89 3.69 -5.53 11.00
N THR A 90 2.72 -4.83 11.59
CA THR A 90 1.30 -5.23 11.61
C THR A 90 0.44 -4.37 10.68
N VAL A 91 1.05 -3.35 10.06
CA VAL A 91 0.38 -2.37 9.21
C VAL A 91 1.22 -2.05 7.98
N SER A 92 0.59 -1.99 6.81
CA SER A 92 1.22 -1.58 5.55
C SER A 92 0.25 -0.79 4.67
N THR A 93 0.72 -0.32 3.51
CA THR A 93 -0.12 0.42 2.55
C THR A 93 0.06 -0.07 1.12
N MET A 94 -1.05 -0.14 0.39
CA MET A 94 -1.11 -0.25 -1.06
C MET A 94 -1.58 1.08 -1.64
N VAL A 95 -0.92 1.52 -2.71
CA VAL A 95 -1.31 2.69 -3.49
C VAL A 95 -1.71 2.24 -4.90
N GLY A 96 -2.93 2.58 -5.30
CA GLY A 96 -3.44 2.36 -6.65
C GLY A 96 -3.47 3.66 -7.44
N TYR A 97 -2.72 3.74 -8.53
CA TYR A 97 -2.83 4.85 -9.49
C TYR A 97 -3.87 4.49 -10.54
N VAL A 98 -5.06 5.11 -10.48
CA VAL A 98 -6.13 4.88 -11.45
C VAL A 98 -5.86 5.74 -12.67
N LEU A 99 -5.37 5.11 -13.74
CA LEU A 99 -4.95 5.77 -14.98
C LEU A 99 -6.02 5.70 -16.09
N SER A 100 -7.09 4.92 -15.88
CA SER A 100 -8.30 4.94 -16.71
C SER A 100 -9.49 4.36 -15.94
N GLY A 101 -10.70 4.79 -16.30
CA GLY A 101 -11.95 4.43 -15.61
C GLY A 101 -12.15 5.22 -14.32
N ARG A 102 -13.04 4.74 -13.44
CA ARG A 102 -13.29 5.37 -12.14
C ARG A 102 -12.71 4.53 -11.01
N ILE A 103 -12.40 5.19 -9.89
CA ILE A 103 -11.92 4.52 -8.68
C ILE A 103 -12.93 3.43 -8.23
N GLU A 104 -14.22 3.73 -8.28
CA GLU A 104 -15.29 2.79 -7.89
C GLU A 104 -15.24 1.50 -8.72
N ASP A 105 -15.07 1.62 -10.03
CA ASP A 105 -15.02 0.47 -10.94
C ASP A 105 -13.77 -0.38 -10.67
N ALA A 106 -12.63 0.28 -10.42
CA ALA A 106 -11.41 -0.41 -10.04
C ALA A 106 -11.57 -1.19 -8.72
N ILE A 107 -12.26 -0.62 -7.74
CA ILE A 107 -12.54 -1.29 -6.46
C ILE A 107 -13.47 -2.48 -6.63
N LEU A 108 -14.53 -2.34 -7.44
CA LEU A 108 -15.47 -3.42 -7.72
C LEU A 108 -14.75 -4.64 -8.30
N ASP A 109 -13.77 -4.43 -9.17
CA ASP A 109 -12.98 -5.53 -9.73
C ASP A 109 -11.92 -6.08 -8.77
N LEU A 110 -11.42 -5.27 -7.83
CA LEU A 110 -10.45 -5.71 -6.82
C LEU A 110 -11.12 -6.53 -5.70
N LEU A 111 -12.36 -6.23 -5.33
CA LEU A 111 -13.11 -6.92 -4.27
C LEU A 111 -13.06 -8.45 -4.39
N PRO A 112 -13.47 -9.07 -5.52
CA PRO A 112 -13.43 -10.53 -5.65
C PRO A 112 -11.99 -11.07 -5.68
N LEU A 113 -11.03 -10.30 -6.19
CA LEU A 113 -9.63 -10.72 -6.21
C LEU A 113 -9.04 -10.77 -4.80
N VAL A 114 -9.33 -9.77 -3.97
CA VAL A 114 -8.91 -9.72 -2.56
C VAL A 114 -9.62 -10.77 -1.73
N GLU A 115 -10.90 -11.03 -2.00
CA GLU A 115 -11.67 -12.09 -1.32
C GLU A 115 -11.09 -13.48 -1.54
N ASN A 116 -10.57 -13.72 -2.74
CA ASN A 116 -9.96 -15.00 -3.12
C ASN A 116 -8.54 -15.20 -2.54
N LEU A 117 -7.98 -14.22 -1.82
CA LEU A 117 -6.74 -14.42 -1.08
C LEU A 117 -6.98 -15.31 0.15
N ALA A 118 -5.91 -15.92 0.67
CA ALA A 118 -6.03 -16.77 1.85
C ALA A 118 -6.50 -15.96 3.07
N SER A 119 -7.64 -16.37 3.65
CA SER A 119 -8.18 -15.93 4.94
C SER A 119 -8.28 -14.40 5.14
N PRO A 120 -9.07 -13.69 4.31
CA PRO A 120 -9.43 -12.31 4.61
C PRO A 120 -10.30 -12.28 5.87
N ILE A 121 -9.85 -11.52 6.88
CA ILE A 121 -10.66 -11.20 8.07
C ILE A 121 -11.67 -10.11 7.73
N MET A 122 -11.23 -9.15 6.93
CA MET A 122 -12.02 -8.03 6.45
C MET A 122 -11.59 -7.73 5.02
N ASN A 123 -12.52 -7.86 4.07
CA ASN A 123 -12.24 -7.52 2.68
C ASN A 123 -12.06 -5.99 2.52
N LEU A 124 -11.75 -5.54 1.31
CA LEU A 124 -11.55 -4.14 0.95
C LEU A 124 -12.78 -3.30 1.31
N THR A 125 -12.69 -2.59 2.43
CA THR A 125 -13.79 -1.84 3.06
C THR A 125 -13.48 -0.36 3.08
N ARG A 126 -14.44 0.47 2.68
CA ARG A 126 -14.32 1.94 2.69
C ARG A 126 -14.34 2.48 4.12
N ASP A 127 -13.47 3.45 4.41
CA ASP A 127 -13.56 4.27 5.61
C ASP A 127 -14.52 5.44 5.38
N LEU A 128 -15.71 5.37 5.97
CA LEU A 128 -16.76 6.39 5.81
C LEU A 128 -16.45 7.69 6.56
N LEU A 129 -15.47 7.69 7.47
CA LEU A 129 -15.06 8.89 8.21
C LEU A 129 -14.03 9.73 7.45
N ALA A 130 -13.44 9.18 6.37
CA ALA A 130 -12.49 9.88 5.52
C ALA A 130 -13.23 10.62 4.38
N GLN A 131 -12.82 11.87 4.14
CA GLN A 131 -13.34 12.67 3.03
C GLN A 131 -12.90 12.11 1.67
N ASP A 132 -11.62 11.74 1.57
CA ASP A 132 -11.08 11.05 0.40
C ASP A 132 -11.40 9.55 0.47
N PRO A 133 -11.62 8.87 -0.67
CA PRO A 133 -11.88 7.44 -0.73
C PRO A 133 -10.68 6.64 -0.21
N GLN A 134 -10.71 6.32 1.10
CA GLN A 134 -9.74 5.47 1.76
C GLN A 134 -10.36 4.10 2.01
N TYR A 135 -9.61 3.06 1.69
CA TYR A 135 -10.04 1.68 1.91
C TYR A 135 -9.05 0.97 2.82
N LYS A 136 -9.52 -0.11 3.44
CA LYS A 136 -8.69 -0.98 4.27
C LYS A 136 -9.10 -2.43 4.07
N SER A 137 -8.14 -3.34 4.15
CA SER A 137 -8.39 -4.77 4.25
C SER A 137 -7.57 -5.35 5.41
N ARG A 138 -8.03 -6.47 5.96
CA ARG A 138 -7.36 -7.16 7.06
C ARG A 138 -7.27 -8.65 6.76
N HIS A 139 -6.10 -9.21 7.00
CA HIS A 139 -5.77 -10.58 6.60
C HIS A 139 -4.98 -11.28 7.70
N LEU A 140 -5.11 -12.61 7.78
CA LEU A 140 -4.15 -13.43 8.50
C LEU A 140 -2.96 -13.73 7.60
N ARG A 141 -1.76 -13.53 8.13
CA ARG A 141 -0.52 -13.88 7.43
C ARG A 141 -0.33 -15.36 7.33
N THR A 142 0.15 -15.82 6.19
CA THR A 142 0.33 -17.26 5.94
C THR A 142 1.55 -17.85 6.64
N PHE A 143 2.52 -17.03 7.06
CA PHE A 143 3.76 -17.52 7.67
C PHE A 143 3.74 -17.55 9.21
N ASP A 144 2.92 -16.72 9.87
CA ASP A 144 2.85 -16.65 11.34
C ASP A 144 1.43 -16.58 11.92
N ASN A 145 0.40 -16.62 11.06
CA ASN A 145 -1.02 -16.49 11.44
C ASN A 145 -1.34 -15.22 12.24
N LYS A 146 -0.52 -14.15 12.13
CA LYS A 146 -0.83 -12.85 12.74
C LYS A 146 -1.62 -11.98 11.79
N GLU A 147 -2.41 -11.09 12.36
CA GLU A 147 -3.17 -10.10 11.59
C GLU A 147 -2.23 -9.06 10.97
N ILE A 148 -2.56 -8.67 9.74
CA ILE A 148 -2.02 -7.47 9.11
C ILE A 148 -3.17 -6.59 8.61
N LEU A 149 -3.09 -5.30 8.92
CA LEU A 149 -3.96 -4.26 8.37
C LEU A 149 -3.28 -3.61 7.16
N ILE A 150 -3.95 -3.60 6.02
CA ILE A 150 -3.45 -2.97 4.80
C ILE A 150 -4.37 -1.80 4.47
N TYR A 151 -3.83 -0.59 4.47
CA TYR A 151 -4.50 0.59 3.95
C TYR A 151 -4.39 0.61 2.43
N HIS A 152 -5.45 0.99 1.74
CA HIS A 152 -5.51 1.11 0.30
C HIS A 152 -5.91 2.54 -0.06
N LEU A 153 -4.97 3.24 -0.68
CA LEU A 153 -5.18 4.59 -1.19
C LEU A 153 -5.29 4.52 -2.72
N PHE A 154 -6.38 5.05 -3.27
CA PHE A 154 -6.56 5.13 -4.72
C PHE A 154 -6.53 6.59 -5.13
N PHE A 155 -5.66 6.91 -6.09
CA PHE A 155 -5.51 8.25 -6.62
C PHE A 155 -6.02 8.28 -8.06
N ASP A 156 -6.87 9.25 -8.34
CA ASP A 156 -7.40 9.49 -9.67
C ASP A 156 -6.40 10.31 -10.49
N PHE A 157 -5.98 9.76 -11.62
CA PHE A 157 -5.11 10.40 -12.60
C PHE A 157 -5.75 10.42 -13.99
N VAL A 158 -7.07 10.17 -14.06
CA VAL A 158 -7.83 10.30 -15.30
C VAL A 158 -8.12 11.79 -15.50
N ALA A 159 -7.50 12.36 -16.53
CA ALA A 159 -7.69 13.75 -16.95
C ALA A 159 -8.98 13.92 -17.78
#